data_AF-X1L9P9-F1
#
_entry.id   AF-X1L9P9-F1
#
_cell.length_a   1.000
_cell.length_b   1.000
_cell.length_c   1.000
_cell.angle_alpha   90.00
_cell.angle_beta   90.00
_cell.angle_gamma   90.00
#
_symmetry.space_group_name_H-M   'P 1'
#
loop_
_entity.id
_entity.type
_entity.pdbx_description
1 polymer ?
#
loop_
_entity_poly.entity_id
_entity_poly.type
_entity_poly.pdbx_seq_one_letter_code
_entity_poly.pdbx_strand_id
1 'polypeptide(L)'
;MKTQTAIDEFIHSCIAANLSPVTIAWYTEKLGKFANSYPKLPKKPGKIVEFLAGIQGEPETKQAYYRVLRVFYRFFRKRHKFPNPIDLIDQPRCPKKVMATLESDQTMRLLNSASNLRDKTVLTLLVDTGMRSGEVAGVRKQDIQAETVMV
;
A
#
# COMPACT_ATOMS: atom_id res chain seq x y z
N MET A 1 9.96 20.78 -15.49
CA MET A 1 9.25 20.66 -14.21
C MET A 1 10.19 19.99 -13.21
N LYS A 2 10.36 20.59 -12.03
CA LYS A 2 11.09 19.97 -10.91
C LYS A 2 10.26 18.81 -10.38
N THR A 3 10.91 17.69 -10.05
CA THR A 3 10.20 16.48 -9.60
C THR A 3 9.49 16.72 -8.27
N GLN A 4 10.12 17.42 -7.33
CA GLN A 4 9.50 17.71 -6.03
C GLN A 4 8.21 18.51 -6.18
N THR A 5 8.22 19.60 -6.95
CA THR A 5 7.01 20.41 -7.22
C THR A 5 5.89 19.58 -7.85
N ALA A 6 6.24 18.63 -8.73
CA ALA A 6 5.26 17.74 -9.32
C ALA A 6 4.65 16.78 -8.28
N ILE A 7 5.46 16.27 -7.36
CA ILE A 7 5.00 15.43 -6.26
C ILE A 7 4.09 16.23 -5.33
N ASP A 8 4.47 17.43 -4.94
CA ASP A 8 3.66 18.28 -4.06
C ASP A 8 2.27 18.55 -4.67
N GLU A 9 2.21 18.87 -5.96
CA GLU A 9 0.93 19.04 -6.68
C GLU A 9 0.09 17.76 -6.68
N PHE A 10 0.72 16.60 -6.91
CA PHE A 10 0.03 15.31 -6.85
C PHE A 10 -0.51 15.00 -5.45
N ILE A 11 0.29 15.24 -4.41
CA ILE A 11 -0.12 15.02 -3.02
C ILE A 11 -1.28 15.94 -2.63
N HIS A 12 -1.25 17.22 -3.02
CA HIS A 12 -2.39 18.12 -2.82
C HIS A 12 -3.65 17.63 -3.54
N SER A 13 -3.52 17.05 -4.74
CA SER A 13 -4.65 16.41 -5.41
C SER A 13 -5.17 15.17 -4.65
N CYS A 14 -4.29 14.40 -4.01
CA CYS A 14 -4.70 13.26 -3.18
C CYS A 14 -5.46 13.71 -1.92
N ILE A 15 -5.01 14.79 -1.28
CA ILE A 15 -5.69 15.41 -0.13
C ILE A 15 -7.07 15.93 -0.54
N ALA A 16 -7.15 16.66 -1.66
CA ALA A 16 -8.41 17.18 -2.18
C ALA A 16 -9.42 16.07 -2.56
N ALA A 17 -8.92 14.87 -2.88
CA ALA A 17 -9.74 13.69 -3.17
C ALA A 17 -10.12 12.89 -1.92
N ASN A 18 -9.82 13.38 -0.71
CA ASN A 18 -10.08 12.69 0.56
C ASN A 18 -9.45 11.29 0.66
N LEU A 19 -8.27 11.08 0.07
CA LEU A 19 -7.55 9.82 0.26
C LEU A 19 -7.08 9.67 1.72
N SER A 20 -6.99 8.43 2.19
CA SER A 20 -6.58 8.17 3.57
C SER A 20 -5.16 8.70 3.85
N PRO A 21 -4.86 9.15 5.09
CA PRO A 21 -3.52 9.59 5.47
C PRO A 21 -2.44 8.53 5.21
N VAL A 22 -2.76 7.25 5.40
CA VAL A 22 -1.86 6.12 5.14
C VAL A 22 -1.53 6.04 3.65
N THR A 23 -2.52 6.22 2.77
CA THR A 23 -2.32 6.23 1.32
C THR A 23 -1.44 7.42 0.89
N ILE A 24 -1.69 8.60 1.46
CA ILE A 24 -0.88 9.80 1.16
C ILE A 24 0.56 9.59 1.62
N ALA A 25 0.78 9.12 2.84
CA ALA A 25 2.11 8.83 3.36
C ALA A 25 2.85 7.79 2.49
N TRP A 26 2.13 6.75 2.05
CA TRP A 26 2.68 5.74 1.15
C TRP A 26 3.11 6.33 -0.20
N TYR A 27 2.30 7.18 -0.82
CA TYR A 27 2.69 7.87 -2.06
C TYR A 27 3.91 8.78 -1.84
N THR A 28 3.90 9.58 -0.77
CA THR A 28 5.00 10.49 -0.41
C THR A 28 6.31 9.74 -0.23
N GLU A 29 6.32 8.62 0.49
CA GLU A 29 7.52 7.81 0.71
C GLU A 29 8.11 7.29 -0.61
N LYS A 30 7.26 6.70 -1.47
CA LYS A 30 7.71 6.10 -2.74
C LYS A 30 8.17 7.16 -3.74
N LEU A 31 7.43 8.26 -3.86
CA LEU A 31 7.79 9.36 -4.75
C LEU A 31 8.99 10.16 -4.24
N GLY A 32 9.19 10.26 -2.92
CA GLY A 32 10.35 10.92 -2.32
C GLY A 32 11.67 10.25 -2.72
N LYS A 33 11.74 8.92 -2.67
CA LYS A 33 12.94 8.21 -3.18
C LYS A 33 13.19 8.47 -4.66
N PHE A 34 12.12 8.57 -5.46
CA PHE A 34 12.23 8.90 -6.87
C PHE A 34 12.74 10.32 -7.11
N ALA A 35 12.26 11.30 -6.33
CA ALA A 35 12.71 12.69 -6.39
C ALA A 35 14.20 12.84 -6.09
N ASN A 36 14.71 12.09 -5.11
CA ASN A 36 16.13 12.08 -4.75
C ASN A 36 17.03 11.62 -5.91
N SER A 37 16.59 10.62 -6.67
CA SER A 37 17.35 10.12 -7.83
C SER A 37 17.20 11.00 -9.07
N TYR A 38 16.06 11.69 -9.24
CA TYR A 38 15.78 12.50 -10.42
C TYR A 38 15.20 13.86 -10.04
N PRO A 39 16.03 14.91 -9.84
CA PRO A 39 15.55 16.26 -9.51
C PRO A 39 14.65 16.89 -10.59
N LYS A 40 14.81 16.47 -11.84
CA LYS A 40 13.99 16.89 -12.99
C LYS A 40 13.16 15.70 -13.47
N LEU A 41 11.86 15.90 -13.62
CA LEU A 41 10.93 14.81 -13.92
C LEU A 41 11.27 14.15 -15.27
N PRO A 42 11.63 12.85 -15.29
CA PRO A 42 11.97 12.15 -16.52
C PRO A 42 10.81 12.10 -17.53
N LYS A 43 11.14 12.33 -18.80
CA LYS A 43 10.20 12.21 -19.93
C LYS A 43 10.39 10.95 -20.77
N LYS A 44 11.51 10.25 -20.57
CA LYS A 44 11.88 9.05 -21.35
C LYS A 44 11.80 7.81 -20.46
N PRO A 45 11.37 6.66 -21.00
CA PRO A 45 11.20 5.43 -20.22
C PRO A 45 12.52 4.91 -19.62
N GLY A 46 13.65 5.08 -20.32
CA GLY A 46 14.94 4.55 -19.87
C GLY A 46 15.36 4.97 -18.45
N LYS A 47 15.09 6.22 -18.05
CA LYS A 47 15.39 6.69 -16.68
C LYS A 47 14.47 6.10 -15.61
N ILE A 48 13.23 5.77 -15.98
CA ILE A 48 12.30 5.11 -15.05
C ILE A 48 12.66 3.62 -14.93
N VAL A 49 13.08 2.98 -16.02
CA VAL A 49 13.60 1.60 -15.98
C VAL A 49 14.85 1.52 -15.11
N GLU A 50 15.80 2.46 -15.27
CA GLU A 50 17.00 2.57 -14.43
C GLU A 50 16.65 2.70 -12.95
N PHE A 51 15.68 3.55 -12.61
CA PHE A 51 15.18 3.67 -11.25
C PHE A 51 14.61 2.35 -10.70
N LEU A 52 13.70 1.72 -11.45
CA LEU A 52 13.06 0.47 -11.03
C LEU A 52 14.06 -0.68 -10.93
N ALA A 53 15.10 -0.69 -11.77
CA ALA A 53 16.20 -1.65 -11.69
C ALA A 53 17.06 -1.45 -10.43
N GLY A 54 17.24 -0.20 -9.99
CA GLY A 54 17.95 0.14 -8.77
C GLY A 54 17.20 -0.15 -7.46
N ILE A 55 15.89 -0.40 -7.51
CA ILE A 55 15.11 -0.78 -6.33
C ILE A 55 15.53 -2.18 -5.85
N GLN A 56 16.16 -2.21 -4.67
CA GLN A 56 16.51 -3.42 -3.93
C GLN A 56 15.32 -3.90 -3.09
N GLY A 57 15.23 -5.21 -2.91
CA GLY A 57 14.22 -5.88 -2.08
C GLY A 57 13.31 -6.82 -2.87
N GLU A 58 12.23 -7.23 -2.20
CA GLU A 58 11.26 -8.19 -2.74
C GLU A 58 10.59 -7.70 -4.04
N PRO A 59 10.19 -8.60 -4.97
CA PRO A 59 9.52 -8.25 -6.22
C PRO A 59 8.30 -7.34 -6.04
N GLU A 60 7.55 -7.52 -4.94
CA GLU A 60 6.41 -6.70 -4.55
C GLU A 60 6.80 -5.24 -4.34
N THR A 61 7.98 -4.99 -3.76
CA THR A 61 8.49 -3.63 -3.51
C THR A 61 8.71 -2.90 -4.83
N LYS A 62 9.38 -3.54 -5.78
CA LYS A 62 9.60 -2.98 -7.12
C LYS A 62 8.27 -2.72 -7.84
N GLN A 63 7.33 -3.65 -7.72
CA GLN A 63 6.00 -3.51 -8.30
C GLN A 63 5.20 -2.37 -7.63
N ALA A 64 5.36 -2.15 -6.34
CA ALA A 64 4.76 -1.02 -5.62
C ALA A 64 5.26 0.33 -6.16
N TYR A 65 6.58 0.49 -6.34
CA TYR A 65 7.13 1.70 -6.98
C TYR A 65 6.56 1.91 -8.38
N TYR A 66 6.50 0.85 -9.20
CA TYR A 66 5.89 0.94 -10.53
C TYR A 66 4.43 1.41 -10.47
N ARG A 67 3.61 0.86 -9.57
CA ARG A 67 2.20 1.25 -9.41
C ARG A 67 2.06 2.71 -9.01
N VAL A 68 2.85 3.18 -8.06
CA VAL A 68 2.84 4.59 -7.62
C VAL A 68 3.22 5.53 -8.77
N LEU A 69 4.33 5.24 -9.45
CA LEU A 69 4.77 6.03 -10.59
C LEU A 69 3.71 6.04 -11.70
N ARG A 70 3.02 4.92 -11.92
CA ARG A 70 1.97 4.84 -12.95
C ARG A 70 0.80 5.76 -12.65
N VAL A 71 0.33 5.79 -11.41
CA VAL A 71 -0.73 6.72 -10.98
C VAL A 71 -0.25 8.17 -11.11
N PHE A 72 0.97 8.44 -10.65
CA PHE A 72 1.59 9.76 -10.69
C PHE A 72 1.74 10.33 -12.11
N TYR A 73 2.33 9.59 -13.05
CA TYR A 73 2.46 10.06 -14.43
C TYR A 73 1.12 10.15 -15.16
N ARG A 74 0.14 9.30 -14.83
CA ARG A 74 -1.23 9.43 -15.36
C ARG A 74 -1.91 10.72 -14.90
N PHE A 75 -1.74 11.08 -13.63
CA PHE A 75 -2.20 12.37 -13.12
C PHE A 75 -1.60 13.54 -13.92
N PHE A 76 -0.28 13.53 -14.15
CA PHE A 76 0.40 14.58 -14.92
C PHE A 76 0.03 14.60 -16.40
N ARG A 77 -0.17 13.44 -17.02
CA ARG A 77 -0.68 13.35 -18.40
C ARG A 77 -2.06 14.00 -18.49
N LYS A 78 -2.95 13.74 -17.53
CA LYS A 78 -4.32 14.29 -17.52
C LYS A 78 -4.34 15.80 -17.31
N ARG A 79 -3.56 16.32 -16.35
CA ARG A 79 -3.62 17.72 -15.92
C ARG A 79 -2.75 18.65 -16.77
N HIS A 80 -1.59 18.19 -17.23
CA HIS A 80 -0.57 19.01 -17.88
C HIS A 80 -0.23 18.56 -19.30
N LYS A 81 -0.93 17.56 -19.84
CA LYS A 81 -0.58 16.90 -21.12
C LYS A 81 0.88 16.43 -21.15
N PHE A 82 1.45 16.11 -19.98
CA PHE A 82 2.83 15.66 -19.87
C PHE A 82 2.99 14.26 -20.49
N PRO A 83 4.13 13.96 -21.13
CA PRO A 83 4.40 12.61 -21.64
C PRO A 83 4.26 11.56 -20.53
N ASN A 84 3.65 10.41 -20.83
CA ASN A 84 3.55 9.30 -19.89
C ASN A 84 4.51 8.16 -20.25
N PRO A 85 5.80 8.28 -19.94
CA PRO A 85 6.80 7.27 -20.29
C PRO A 85 6.56 5.91 -19.61
N ILE A 86 5.81 5.84 -18.50
CA ILE A 86 5.59 4.57 -17.81
C ILE A 86 4.60 3.64 -18.52
N ASP A 87 3.76 4.17 -19.42
CA ASP A 87 2.88 3.34 -20.26
C ASP A 87 3.69 2.50 -21.27
N LEU A 88 4.96 2.87 -21.52
CA LEU A 88 5.91 2.13 -22.37
C LEU A 88 6.78 1.14 -21.59
N ILE A 89 6.53 0.97 -20.29
CA ILE A 89 7.32 0.10 -19.41
C ILE A 89 6.42 -1.03 -18.93
N ASP A 90 6.86 -2.26 -19.20
CA ASP A 90 6.19 -3.45 -18.72
C ASP A 90 6.17 -3.49 -17.19
N GLN A 91 5.03 -3.93 -16.66
CA GLN A 91 4.89 -4.11 -15.23
C GLN A 91 5.91 -5.15 -14.72
N PRO A 92 6.67 -4.84 -13.64
CA PRO A 92 7.57 -5.81 -13.04
C PRO A 92 6.82 -7.08 -12.63
N ARG A 93 7.36 -8.24 -13.04
CA ARG A 93 6.82 -9.54 -12.65
C ARG A 93 6.99 -9.74 -11.16
N CYS A 94 5.89 -10.11 -10.51
CA CYS A 94 5.87 -10.47 -9.10
C CYS A 94 5.37 -11.91 -9.00
N PRO A 95 6.19 -12.86 -8.54
CA PRO A 95 5.73 -14.22 -8.29
C PRO A 95 4.55 -14.22 -7.32
N LYS A 96 3.63 -15.17 -7.49
CA LYS A 96 2.58 -15.38 -6.49
C LYS A 96 3.24 -15.99 -5.25
N LYS A 97 3.15 -15.30 -4.11
CA LYS A 97 3.53 -15.88 -2.81
C LYS A 97 2.37 -16.71 -2.28
N VAL A 98 2.66 -17.96 -1.95
CA VAL A 98 1.75 -18.78 -1.15
C VAL A 98 2.00 -18.39 0.30
N MET A 99 1.02 -17.73 0.91
CA MET A 99 1.08 -17.38 2.33
C MET A 99 0.84 -18.65 3.14
N ALA A 100 1.67 -18.88 4.16
CA ALA A 100 1.44 -19.97 5.10
C ALA A 100 0.09 -19.77 5.79
N THR A 101 -0.74 -20.80 5.79
CA THR A 101 -2.02 -20.84 6.50
C THR A 101 -1.87 -21.64 7.78
N LEU A 102 -2.72 -21.35 8.77
CA LEU A 102 -2.77 -22.14 9.99
C LEU A 102 -3.71 -23.32 9.80
N GLU A 103 -3.23 -24.52 10.13
CA GLU A 103 -4.07 -25.70 10.29
C GLU A 103 -4.90 -25.61 11.59
N SER A 104 -5.96 -26.41 11.71
CA SER A 104 -6.87 -26.34 12.88
C SER A 104 -6.15 -26.53 14.23
N ASP A 105 -5.16 -27.44 14.29
CA ASP A 105 -4.36 -27.66 15.51
C ASP A 105 -3.47 -26.46 15.84
N GLN A 106 -2.89 -25.82 14.81
CA GLN A 106 -2.05 -24.63 14.95
C GLN A 106 -2.86 -23.43 15.43
N THR A 107 -4.09 -23.27 14.93
CA THR A 107 -5.05 -22.26 15.39
C THR A 107 -5.40 -22.46 16.86
N MET A 108 -5.68 -23.69 17.28
CA MET A 108 -5.96 -24.00 18.69
C MET A 108 -4.75 -23.74 19.59
N ARG A 109 -3.53 -24.08 19.14
CA ARG A 109 -2.30 -23.76 19.86
C ARG A 109 -2.09 -22.26 20.01
N LEU A 110 -2.39 -21.48 18.96
CA LEU A 110 -2.32 -20.03 19.00
C LEU A 110 -3.31 -19.45 20.02
N LEU A 111 -4.58 -19.87 19.97
CA LEU A 111 -5.61 -19.44 20.93
C LEU A 111 -5.24 -19.78 22.39
N ASN A 112 -4.67 -20.96 22.62
CA ASN A 112 -4.24 -21.39 23.95
C ASN A 112 -2.95 -20.71 24.44
N SER A 113 -2.19 -20.06 23.56
CA SER A 113 -0.97 -19.34 23.94
C SER A 113 -1.25 -17.95 24.54
N ALA A 114 -2.47 -17.41 24.34
CA ALA A 114 -2.86 -16.12 24.90
C ALA A 114 -3.07 -16.21 26.41
N SER A 115 -2.27 -15.45 27.17
CA SER A 115 -2.26 -15.47 28.64
C SER A 115 -3.28 -14.53 29.29
N ASN A 116 -3.80 -13.55 28.55
CA ASN A 116 -4.77 -12.58 29.06
C ASN A 116 -6.07 -12.58 28.26
N LEU A 117 -7.15 -12.11 28.90
CA LEU A 117 -8.49 -12.11 28.33
C LEU A 117 -8.57 -11.28 27.04
N ARG A 118 -7.87 -10.14 26.99
CA ARG A 118 -7.89 -9.25 25.83
C ARG A 118 -7.36 -9.97 24.59
N ASP A 119 -6.16 -10.55 24.67
CA ASP A 119 -5.52 -11.20 23.53
C ASP A 119 -6.30 -12.44 23.11
N LYS A 120 -6.84 -13.19 24.07
CA LYS A 120 -7.72 -14.33 23.78
C LYS A 120 -8.96 -13.89 23.01
N THR A 121 -9.65 -12.83 23.45
CA THR A 121 -10.81 -12.27 22.74
C THR A 121 -10.45 -11.78 21.34
N VAL A 122 -9.33 -11.08 21.17
CA VAL A 122 -8.87 -10.59 19.86
C VAL A 122 -8.60 -11.75 18.92
N LEU A 123 -7.89 -12.79 19.36
CA LEU A 123 -7.60 -13.95 18.55
C LEU A 123 -8.86 -14.75 18.20
N THR A 124 -9.77 -14.95 19.16
CA THR A 124 -11.05 -15.61 18.91
C THR A 124 -11.88 -14.84 17.87
N LEU A 125 -11.98 -13.52 17.99
CA LEU A 125 -12.68 -12.70 16.98
C LEU A 125 -12.06 -12.86 15.59
N LEU A 126 -10.73 -12.78 15.47
CA LEU A 126 -10.05 -12.94 14.18
C LEU A 126 -10.31 -14.32 13.54
N VAL A 127 -10.30 -15.37 14.35
CA VAL A 127 -10.49 -16.76 13.89
C VAL A 127 -11.95 -17.03 13.52
N ASP A 128 -12.89 -16.59 14.35
CA ASP A 128 -14.32 -16.95 14.20
C ASP A 128 -15.03 -16.10 13.15
N THR A 129 -14.68 -14.82 13.00
CA THR A 129 -15.38 -13.90 12.08
C THR A 129 -14.61 -13.62 10.79
N GLY A 130 -13.30 -13.90 10.76
CA GLY A 130 -12.43 -13.54 9.65
C GLY A 130 -12.23 -12.03 9.45
N MET A 131 -12.55 -11.21 10.47
CA MET A 131 -12.33 -9.76 10.44
C MET A 131 -10.85 -9.43 10.18
N ARG A 132 -10.59 -8.30 9.53
CA ARG A 132 -9.22 -7.77 9.38
C ARG A 132 -8.74 -7.22 10.71
N SER A 133 -7.43 -7.27 10.92
CA SER A 133 -6.81 -6.76 12.16
C SER A 133 -7.16 -5.29 12.47
N GLY A 134 -7.27 -4.44 11.44
CA GLY A 134 -7.69 -3.05 11.60
C GLY A 134 -9.15 -2.89 12.02
N GLU A 135 -10.03 -3.80 11.59
CA GLU A 135 -11.44 -3.83 11.97
C GLU A 135 -11.55 -4.24 13.45
N VAL A 136 -10.90 -5.34 13.85
CA VAL A 136 -10.86 -5.80 15.25
C VAL A 136 -10.27 -4.75 16.19
N ALA A 137 -9.21 -4.06 15.77
CA ALA A 137 -8.59 -3.00 16.56
C ALA A 137 -9.50 -1.76 16.74
N GLY A 138 -10.50 -1.59 15.87
CA GLY A 138 -11.43 -0.46 15.87
C GLY A 138 -12.75 -0.69 16.60
N VAL A 139 -13.10 -1.95 16.91
CA VAL A 139 -14.39 -2.32 17.52
C VAL A 139 -14.63 -1.59 18.84
N ARG A 140 -15.83 -1.00 18.97
CA ARG A 140 -16.32 -0.37 20.20
C ARG A 140 -17.49 -1.16 20.77
N LYS A 141 -17.83 -0.89 22.04
CA LYS A 141 -18.95 -1.57 22.72
C LYS A 141 -20.28 -1.49 21.98
N GLN A 142 -20.56 -0.35 21.35
CA GLN A 142 -21.78 -0.10 20.59
C GLN A 142 -21.87 -0.89 19.27
N ASP A 143 -20.74 -1.42 18.80
CA ASP A 143 -20.67 -2.19 17.56
C ASP A 143 -20.96 -3.68 17.80
N ILE A 144 -21.01 -4.10 19.07
CA ILE A 144 -21.29 -5.48 19.48
C ILE A 144 -22.79 -5.61 19.74
N GLN A 145 -23.46 -6.39 18.91
CA GLN A 145 -24.87 -6.76 19.06
C GLN A 145 -24.99 -8.19 19.58
N ALA A 146 -26.22 -8.67 19.80
CA ALA A 146 -26.46 -10.01 20.34
C ALA A 146 -25.89 -11.13 19.44
N GLU A 147 -25.96 -10.95 18.11
CA GLU A 147 -25.60 -11.98 17.13
C GLU A 147 -24.55 -11.50 16.11
N THR A 148 -24.21 -10.20 16.12
CA THR A 148 -23.36 -9.59 15.09
C THR A 148 -22.37 -8.61 15.70
N VAL A 149 -21.26 -8.40 14.98
CA VAL A 149 -20.30 -7.33 15.25
C VAL A 149 -20.24 -6.45 14.00
N MET A 150 -20.54 -5.16 14.16
CA MET A 150 -20.47 -4.18 13.09
C MET A 150 -19.02 -3.69 12.94
N VAL A 151 -18.54 -3.59 11.70
CA VAL A 151 -17.17 -3.18 11.36
C VAL A 151 -17.12 -2.16 10.23
#